data_AF-A0A382FHZ8-F1
#
_entry.id   AF-A0A382FHZ8-F1
#
_cell.length_a   1.000
_cell.length_b   1.000
_cell.length_c   1.000
_cell.angle_alpha   90.00
_cell.angle_beta   90.00
_cell.angle_gamma   90.00
#
_symmetry.space_group_name_H-M   'P 1'
#
loop_
_entity.id
_entity.type
_entity.pdbx_description
1 polymer ?
#
loop_
_entity_poly.entity_id
_entity_poly.type
_entity_poly.pdbx_seq_one_letter_code
_entity_poly.pdbx_strand_id
1 'polypeptide(L)'
;VNPWGEWFYLAIFLGGWYMKRITGICFLIILLVPLLGAWVMGVLGPPRSFLYWIPLVMIMAGCGIIGPMARIGRIVSPQTRYAVTALLSIFLLISPFLHLKDYYFKKNQENEKRKTSLIREAKEALSFIKDNTLEHELVVFPYSDRVLRRYIEELVAHKMLRIFQEGRFDKIVFMGNRSVPPGEIPDLGIDNIFSLPKNGFIKIREVGELLIYDFDYQIFRMYPNENYLDFENKISWPKTEGISFGIEDNHKLTGRHSMVVRKDRSESIKLYSEQIKTLKLAKGGGYTLLIYSRREGSKSYLGLAFDRKVLKPVMLNLMFGFFREMKTGIVWHRISPHYRFLAPPDSAKEFSWQIVLFMVPLDADVYFFKEMMHLKNQENYFDGIQMYVLPAEKVVVMPP
;
A
#
# COMPACT_ATOMS: atom_id res chain seq x y z
N VAL A 1 12.29 19.06 21.15
CA VAL A 1 10.90 19.12 21.68
C VAL A 1 10.94 18.66 23.12
N ASN A 2 10.45 19.47 24.07
CA ASN A 2 10.39 19.12 25.50
C ASN A 2 8.93 18.77 25.85
N PRO A 3 8.52 17.48 25.78
CA PRO A 3 7.13 17.10 25.99
C PRO A 3 6.71 17.12 27.46
N TRP A 4 7.66 17.09 28.40
CA TRP A 4 7.37 16.96 29.84
C TRP A 4 7.41 18.29 30.60
N GLY A 5 8.08 19.31 30.06
CA GLY A 5 8.30 20.59 30.73
C GLY A 5 9.49 20.56 31.70
N GLU A 6 10.12 21.71 31.91
CA GLU A 6 11.34 21.84 32.72
C GLU A 6 11.14 21.44 34.19
N TRP A 7 10.00 21.81 34.77
CA TRP A 7 9.64 21.46 36.15
C TRP A 7 9.46 19.96 36.37
N PHE A 8 8.99 19.23 35.34
CA PHE A 8 8.86 17.78 35.40
C PHE A 8 10.24 17.11 35.42
N TYR A 9 11.20 17.61 34.63
CA TYR A 9 12.58 17.13 34.69
C TYR A 9 13.25 17.44 36.03
N LEU A 10 12.97 18.59 36.63
CA LEU A 10 13.44 18.91 37.97
C LEU A 10 12.90 17.91 39.00
N ALA A 11 11.60 17.55 38.91
CA ALA A 11 11.00 16.53 39.77
C ALA A 11 11.68 15.16 39.57
N ILE A 12 11.95 14.75 38.33
CA ILE A 12 12.70 13.51 38.05
C ILE A 12 14.07 13.54 38.73
N PHE A 13 14.82 14.64 38.60
CA PHE A 13 16.16 14.76 39.18
C PHE A 13 16.14 14.67 40.70
N LEU A 14 15.22 15.41 41.35
CA LEU A 14 15.01 15.34 42.80
C LEU A 14 14.60 13.93 43.25
N GLY A 15 13.81 13.24 42.45
CA GLY A 15 13.41 11.86 42.67
C GLY A 15 14.53 10.86 42.59
N GLY A 16 15.40 10.98 41.59
CA GLY A 16 16.61 10.16 41.48
C GLY A 16 17.52 10.34 42.70
N TRP A 17 17.69 11.59 43.16
CA TRP A 17 18.45 11.88 44.38
C TRP A 17 17.81 11.26 45.63
N TYR A 18 16.47 11.36 45.77
CA TYR A 18 15.75 10.79 46.88
C TYR A 18 15.79 9.24 46.89
N MET A 19 15.58 8.59 45.73
CA MET A 19 15.64 7.14 45.59
C MET A 19 17.04 6.59 45.88
N LYS A 20 18.11 7.24 45.41
CA LYS A 20 19.50 6.85 45.74
C LYS A 20 19.71 6.72 47.25
N ARG A 21 19.04 7.55 48.05
CA ARG A 21 19.17 7.58 49.51
C ARG A 21 18.33 6.52 50.24
N ILE A 22 17.21 6.07 49.66
CA ILE A 22 16.28 5.14 50.31
C ILE A 22 16.49 3.69 49.88
N THR A 23 16.56 3.45 48.57
CA THR A 23 16.64 2.10 48.00
C THR A 23 18.05 1.73 47.56
N GLY A 24 19.02 2.64 47.72
CA GLY A 24 20.38 2.47 47.23
C GLY A 24 20.48 2.58 45.70
N ILE A 25 21.71 2.59 45.19
CA ILE A 25 21.99 2.79 43.75
C ILE A 25 21.60 1.54 42.91
N CYS A 26 21.57 0.36 43.53
CA CYS A 26 21.29 -0.91 42.87
C CYS A 26 19.90 -0.95 42.24
N PHE A 27 18.88 -0.36 42.88
CA PHE A 27 17.52 -0.30 42.35
C PHE A 27 17.43 0.53 41.06
N LEU A 28 18.15 1.67 41.02
CA LEU A 28 18.24 2.49 39.81
C LEU A 28 18.96 1.74 38.69
N ILE A 29 20.04 1.02 39.02
CA ILE A 29 20.82 0.24 38.06
C ILE A 29 19.98 -0.90 37.45
N ILE A 30 19.20 -1.63 38.26
CA ILE A 30 18.34 -2.74 37.78
C ILE A 30 17.31 -2.26 36.76
N LEU A 31 16.78 -1.05 36.90
CA LEU A 31 15.80 -0.50 35.96
C LEU A 31 16.46 0.16 34.74
N LEU A 32 17.60 0.81 34.94
CA LEU A 32 18.25 1.64 33.92
C LEU A 32 19.15 0.83 32.97
N VAL A 33 19.82 -0.22 33.45
CA VAL A 33 20.72 -1.07 32.64
C VAL A 33 19.98 -1.85 31.55
N PRO A 34 18.85 -2.53 31.80
CA PRO A 34 18.11 -3.21 30.73
C PRO A 34 17.60 -2.25 29.65
N LEU A 35 17.20 -1.04 30.05
CA LEU A 35 16.69 -0.01 29.15
C LEU A 35 17.79 0.61 28.29
N LEU A 36 18.97 0.88 28.85
CA LEU A 36 20.15 1.30 28.10
C LEU A 36 20.67 0.17 27.19
N GLY A 37 20.68 -1.07 27.69
CA GLY A 37 21.08 -2.24 26.91
C GLY A 37 20.18 -2.43 25.68
N ALA A 38 18.85 -2.32 25.84
CA ALA A 38 17.91 -2.40 24.71
C ALA A 38 18.08 -1.26 23.69
N TRP A 39 18.53 -0.08 24.14
CA TRP A 39 18.84 1.06 23.26
C TRP A 39 20.16 0.86 22.50
N VAL A 40 21.23 0.45 23.19
CA VAL A 40 22.55 0.18 22.60
C VAL A 40 22.50 -1.00 21.63
N MET A 41 21.77 -2.07 21.97
CA MET A 41 21.62 -3.24 21.10
C MET A 41 20.70 -2.99 19.89
N GLY A 42 20.09 -1.80 19.76
CA GLY A 42 19.21 -1.47 18.64
C GLY A 42 17.94 -2.31 18.55
N VAL A 43 17.64 -3.11 19.59
CA VAL A 43 16.47 -4.02 19.64
C VAL A 43 15.17 -3.22 19.58
N LEU A 44 15.18 -2.01 20.13
CA LEU A 44 14.09 -1.06 20.08
C LEU A 44 14.58 0.23 19.43
N GLY A 45 13.98 0.61 18.30
CA GLY A 45 14.27 1.90 17.66
C GLY A 45 14.03 3.07 18.63
N PRO A 46 14.73 4.22 18.48
CA PRO A 46 14.75 5.30 19.48
C PRO A 46 13.37 5.72 20.01
N PRO A 47 12.32 5.87 19.18
CA PRO A 47 10.98 6.26 19.65
C PRO A 47 10.28 5.20 20.52
N ARG A 48 10.53 3.91 20.26
CA ARG A 48 9.89 2.79 20.99
C ARG A 48 10.54 2.57 22.34
N SER A 49 11.85 2.79 22.44
CA SER A 49 12.57 2.71 23.70
C SER A 49 11.95 3.65 24.74
N PHE A 50 11.64 4.90 24.38
CA PHE A 50 11.00 5.88 25.29
C PHE A 50 9.74 5.36 25.99
N LEU A 51 8.93 4.51 25.35
CA LEU A 51 7.72 3.95 25.96
C LEU A 51 8.03 3.10 27.19
N TYR A 52 9.15 2.38 27.17
CA TYR A 52 9.63 1.58 28.30
C TYR A 52 10.29 2.42 29.41
N TRP A 53 10.70 3.66 29.11
CA TRP A 53 11.23 4.59 30.11
C TRP A 53 10.12 5.29 30.91
N ILE A 54 8.88 5.34 30.39
CA ILE A 54 7.77 6.07 31.03
C ILE A 54 7.55 5.63 32.49
N PRO A 55 7.42 4.34 32.83
CA PRO A 55 7.17 3.93 34.22
C PRO A 55 8.29 4.37 35.18
N LEU A 56 9.55 4.22 34.79
CA LEU A 56 10.71 4.65 35.58
C LEU A 56 10.70 6.17 35.79
N VAL A 57 10.44 6.93 34.72
CA VAL A 57 10.32 8.39 34.74
C VAL A 57 9.20 8.86 35.67
N MET A 58 8.04 8.21 35.64
CA MET A 58 6.91 8.52 36.51
C MET A 58 7.20 8.22 37.98
N ILE A 59 7.86 7.09 38.28
CA ILE A 59 8.28 6.74 39.64
C ILE A 59 9.27 7.77 40.18
N MET A 60 10.29 8.13 39.38
CA MET A 60 11.24 9.17 39.77
C MET A 60 10.56 10.50 40.02
N ALA A 61 9.71 10.98 39.10
CA ALA A 61 8.98 12.23 39.30
C ALA A 61 8.14 12.20 40.59
N GLY A 62 7.40 11.10 40.85
CA GLY A 62 6.62 10.93 42.09
C GLY A 62 7.49 10.98 43.36
N CYS A 63 8.63 10.29 43.36
CA CYS A 63 9.62 10.36 44.45
C CYS A 63 10.17 11.78 44.64
N GLY A 64 10.33 12.54 43.56
CA GLY A 64 10.79 13.93 43.60
C GLY A 64 9.81 14.91 44.20
N ILE A 65 8.52 14.55 44.23
CA ILE A 65 7.47 15.31 44.92
C ILE A 65 7.39 14.88 46.39
N ILE A 66 7.33 13.57 46.64
CA ILE A 66 7.13 13.00 47.97
C ILE A 66 8.35 13.27 48.87
N GLY A 67 9.56 13.17 48.34
CA GLY A 67 10.79 13.30 49.13
C GLY A 67 10.94 14.67 49.82
N PRO A 68 10.85 15.79 49.08
CA PRO A 68 10.82 17.13 49.67
C PRO A 68 9.63 17.34 50.62
N MET A 69 8.43 16.90 50.25
CA MET A 69 7.22 17.06 51.08
C MET A 69 7.29 16.28 52.40
N ALA A 70 7.92 15.11 52.41
CA ALA A 70 8.17 14.34 53.63
C ALA A 70 9.13 15.05 54.60
N ARG A 71 10.06 15.87 54.08
CA ARG A 71 10.96 16.69 54.93
C ARG A 71 10.27 17.93 55.49
N ILE A 72 9.42 18.58 54.69
CA ILE A 72 8.64 19.75 55.11
C ILE A 72 7.53 19.36 56.10
N GLY A 73 7.04 18.12 56.04
CA GLY A 73 5.96 17.59 56.88
C GLY A 73 6.23 17.51 58.40
N ARG A 74 7.41 17.95 58.89
CA ARG A 74 7.65 18.18 60.33
C ARG A 74 7.11 19.53 60.83
N ILE A 75 6.76 20.43 59.91
CA ILE A 75 6.40 21.83 60.19
C ILE A 75 4.93 22.11 59.83
N VAL A 76 4.33 21.28 58.97
CA VAL A 76 3.02 21.55 58.34
C VAL A 76 2.05 20.41 58.61
N SER A 77 0.75 20.74 58.76
CA SER A 77 -0.30 19.75 59.00
C SER A 77 -0.39 18.69 57.90
N PRO A 78 -0.83 17.46 58.22
CA PRO A 78 -0.97 16.39 57.23
C PRO A 78 -1.89 16.75 56.06
N GLN A 79 -3.01 17.44 56.32
CA GLN A 79 -4.01 17.82 55.31
C GLN A 79 -3.43 18.81 54.30
N THR A 80 -2.74 19.84 54.78
CA THR A 80 -2.06 20.83 53.94
C THR A 80 -0.99 20.16 53.07
N ARG A 81 -0.24 19.19 53.60
CA ARG A 81 0.76 18.43 52.83
C ARG A 81 0.14 17.65 51.68
N TYR A 82 -1.00 16.98 51.91
CA TYR A 82 -1.71 16.27 50.84
C TYR A 82 -2.22 17.24 49.78
N ALA A 83 -2.82 18.37 50.19
CA ALA A 83 -3.31 19.39 49.27
C ALA A 83 -2.20 19.97 48.39
N VAL A 84 -1.05 20.34 48.97
CA VAL A 84 0.10 20.88 48.22
C VAL A 84 0.70 19.82 47.29
N THR A 85 0.82 18.57 47.74
CA THR A 85 1.31 17.46 46.91
C THR A 85 0.42 17.23 45.70
N ALA A 86 -0.91 17.27 45.90
CA ALA A 86 -1.89 17.13 44.81
C ALA A 86 -1.81 18.30 43.82
N LEU A 87 -1.75 19.55 44.31
CA LEU A 87 -1.61 20.75 43.47
C LEU A 87 -0.32 20.71 42.64
N LEU A 88 0.80 20.33 43.25
CA LEU A 88 2.09 20.22 42.55
C LEU A 88 2.07 19.11 41.50
N SER A 89 1.41 17.99 41.79
CA SER A 89 1.21 16.91 40.82
C SER A 89 0.37 17.37 39.62
N ILE A 90 -0.73 18.10 39.86
CA ILE A 90 -1.55 18.69 38.80
C ILE A 90 -0.71 19.68 37.97
N PHE A 91 0.03 20.59 38.61
CA PHE A 91 0.88 21.56 37.94
C PHE A 91 1.89 20.89 37.00
N LEU A 92 2.56 19.84 37.45
CA LEU A 92 3.53 19.09 36.65
C LEU A 92 2.91 18.37 35.45
N LEU A 93 1.63 18.01 35.50
CA LEU A 93 0.91 17.36 34.40
C LEU A 93 0.37 18.33 33.34
N ILE A 94 0.34 19.64 33.61
CA ILE A 94 -0.17 20.65 32.65
C ILE A 94 0.66 20.63 31.36
N SER A 95 2.00 20.67 31.45
CA SER A 95 2.87 20.70 30.27
C SER A 95 2.74 19.43 29.40
N PRO A 96 2.83 18.20 29.95
CA PRO A 96 2.55 16.98 29.21
C PRO A 96 1.16 16.96 28.56
N PHE A 97 0.14 17.43 29.29
CA PHE A 97 -1.23 17.47 28.78
C PHE A 97 -1.37 18.41 27.58
N LEU A 98 -0.85 19.65 27.67
CA LEU A 98 -0.89 20.61 26.58
C LEU A 98 -0.13 20.09 25.35
N HIS A 99 1.06 19.52 25.55
CA HIS A 99 1.82 18.91 24.47
C HIS A 99 1.07 17.74 23.82
N LEU A 100 0.41 16.89 24.61
CA LEU A 100 -0.38 15.76 24.12
C LEU A 100 -1.58 16.22 23.31
N LYS A 101 -2.29 17.24 23.81
CA LYS A 101 -3.42 17.89 23.10
C LYS A 101 -2.98 18.41 21.74
N ASP A 102 -1.89 19.19 21.70
CA ASP A 102 -1.41 19.80 20.47
C ASP A 102 -0.87 18.75 19.49
N TYR A 103 -0.17 17.73 20.01
CA TYR A 103 0.30 16.60 19.21
C TYR A 103 -0.86 15.85 18.54
N TYR A 104 -1.89 15.45 19.30
CA TYR A 104 -3.03 14.72 18.72
C TYR A 104 -3.86 15.60 17.80
N PHE A 105 -4.04 16.89 18.12
CA PHE A 105 -4.71 17.83 17.25
C PHE A 105 -3.99 17.94 15.90
N LYS A 106 -2.67 18.17 15.92
CA LYS A 106 -1.85 18.21 14.70
C LYS A 106 -1.87 16.88 13.94
N LYS A 107 -1.78 15.76 14.65
CA LYS A 107 -1.84 14.42 14.05
C LYS A 107 -3.18 14.15 13.37
N ASN A 108 -4.29 14.61 13.96
CA ASN A 108 -5.61 14.48 13.36
C ASN A 108 -5.71 15.33 12.08
N GLN A 109 -5.25 16.57 12.11
CA GLN A 109 -5.16 17.40 10.90
C GLN A 109 -4.25 16.78 9.82
N GLU A 110 -3.14 16.16 10.22
CA GLU A 110 -2.28 15.43 9.28
C GLU A 110 -2.97 14.19 8.70
N ASN A 111 -3.78 13.47 9.48
CA ASN A 111 -4.55 12.33 9.00
C ASN A 111 -5.67 12.75 8.03
N GLU A 112 -6.34 13.88 8.30
CA GLU A 112 -7.30 14.49 7.38
C GLU A 112 -6.63 14.89 6.07
N LYS A 113 -5.44 15.50 6.14
CA LYS A 113 -4.62 15.80 4.95
C LYS A 113 -4.19 14.54 4.19
N ARG A 114 -4.00 13.41 4.88
CA ARG A 114 -3.63 12.12 4.27
C ARG A 114 -4.83 11.39 3.64
N LYS A 115 -6.03 11.98 3.66
CA LYS A 115 -7.23 11.46 2.98
C LYS A 115 -7.51 9.97 3.30
N THR A 116 -7.23 9.56 4.53
CA THR A 116 -7.31 8.15 4.97
C THR A 116 -8.68 7.85 5.57
N SER A 117 -9.25 6.69 5.24
CA SER A 117 -10.55 6.24 5.75
C SER A 117 -10.50 5.85 7.24
N LEU A 118 -11.67 5.85 7.90
CA LEU A 118 -11.83 5.40 9.27
C LEU A 118 -12.03 3.88 9.36
N ILE A 119 -11.81 3.31 10.55
CA ILE A 119 -11.97 1.87 10.79
C ILE A 119 -13.40 1.40 10.50
N ARG A 120 -14.41 2.20 10.87
CA ARG A 120 -15.82 1.89 10.59
C ARG A 120 -16.06 1.77 9.09
N GLU A 121 -15.57 2.75 8.33
CA GLU A 121 -15.70 2.80 6.87
C GLU A 121 -15.02 1.60 6.20
N ALA A 122 -13.83 1.21 6.68
CA ALA A 122 -13.14 0.03 6.16
C ALA A 122 -13.85 -1.30 6.48
N LYS A 123 -14.53 -1.41 7.63
CA LYS A 123 -15.37 -2.58 7.94
C LYS A 123 -16.61 -2.65 7.06
N GLU A 124 -17.23 -1.50 6.79
CA GLU A 124 -18.37 -1.42 5.87
C GLU A 124 -17.96 -1.69 4.41
N ALA A 125 -16.79 -1.20 3.98
CA ALA A 125 -16.21 -1.56 2.70
C ALA A 125 -15.98 -3.08 2.59
N LEU A 126 -15.47 -3.72 3.65
CA LEU A 126 -15.29 -5.16 3.68
C LEU A 126 -16.62 -5.93 3.53
N SER A 127 -17.67 -5.51 4.24
CA SER A 127 -19.02 -6.11 4.08
C SER A 127 -19.55 -5.89 2.66
N PHE A 128 -19.45 -4.67 2.13
CA PHE A 128 -19.86 -4.38 0.76
C PHE A 128 -19.14 -5.27 -0.27
N ILE A 129 -17.83 -5.46 -0.16
CA ILE A 129 -17.08 -6.33 -1.08
C ILE A 129 -17.57 -7.78 -0.99
N LYS A 130 -17.89 -8.27 0.21
CA LYS A 130 -18.36 -9.65 0.40
C LYS A 130 -19.79 -9.86 -0.09
N ASP A 131 -20.66 -8.90 0.17
CA ASP A 131 -22.11 -9.08 0.07
C ASP A 131 -22.70 -8.47 -1.21
N ASN A 132 -22.00 -7.51 -1.83
CA ASN A 132 -22.53 -6.71 -2.94
C ASN A 132 -21.66 -6.67 -4.20
N THR A 133 -20.47 -7.23 -4.21
CA THR A 133 -19.62 -7.27 -5.43
C THR A 133 -19.68 -8.63 -6.10
N LEU A 134 -19.60 -8.67 -7.43
CA LEU A 134 -19.53 -9.91 -8.21
C LEU A 134 -18.20 -10.63 -7.96
N GLU A 135 -18.12 -11.93 -8.24
CA GLU A 135 -16.89 -12.70 -8.02
C GLU A 135 -15.69 -12.10 -8.78
N HIS A 136 -15.86 -11.82 -10.08
CA HIS A 136 -14.85 -11.29 -11.00
C HIS A 136 -14.89 -9.76 -11.17
N GLU A 137 -15.30 -9.07 -10.11
CA GLU A 137 -15.28 -7.60 -10.02
C GLU A 137 -13.97 -7.09 -9.41
N LEU A 138 -13.30 -6.18 -10.12
CA LEU A 138 -12.08 -5.51 -9.66
C LEU A 138 -12.44 -4.35 -8.73
N VAL A 139 -12.00 -4.43 -7.49
CA VAL A 139 -12.14 -3.34 -6.52
C VAL A 139 -10.85 -2.53 -6.47
N VAL A 140 -10.92 -1.23 -6.77
CA VAL A 140 -9.78 -0.32 -6.81
C VAL A 140 -9.88 0.68 -5.66
N PHE A 141 -8.82 0.83 -4.88
CA PHE A 141 -8.75 1.78 -3.78
C PHE A 141 -7.33 2.30 -3.57
N PRO A 142 -7.14 3.45 -2.89
CA PRO A 142 -5.85 4.12 -2.84
C PRO A 142 -4.85 3.34 -1.98
N TYR A 143 -3.65 3.13 -2.50
CA TYR A 143 -2.56 2.47 -1.76
C TYR A 143 -2.11 3.28 -0.54
N SER A 144 -2.29 4.61 -0.56
CA SER A 144 -2.00 5.49 0.57
C SER A 144 -2.96 5.27 1.76
N ASP A 145 -4.16 4.73 1.52
CA ASP A 145 -5.15 4.48 2.57
C ASP A 145 -4.82 3.23 3.37
N ARG A 146 -4.04 3.43 4.44
CA ARG A 146 -3.59 2.34 5.32
C ARG A 146 -4.72 1.62 6.03
N VAL A 147 -5.86 2.28 6.24
CA VAL A 147 -6.97 1.70 6.99
C VAL A 147 -7.75 0.78 6.08
N LEU A 148 -8.13 1.21 4.86
CA LEU A 148 -8.71 0.31 3.86
C LEU A 148 -7.79 -0.89 3.61
N ARG A 149 -6.50 -0.63 3.39
CA ARG A 149 -5.50 -1.68 3.18
C ARG A 149 -5.47 -2.73 4.28
N ARG A 150 -5.60 -2.31 5.54
CA ARG A 150 -5.59 -3.24 6.67
C ARG A 150 -6.72 -4.26 6.58
N TYR A 151 -7.91 -3.86 6.11
CA TYR A 151 -9.13 -4.67 6.14
C TYR A 151 -9.47 -5.36 4.82
N ILE A 152 -9.19 -4.74 3.67
CA ILE A 152 -9.68 -5.22 2.37
C ILE A 152 -8.58 -5.64 1.37
N GLU A 153 -7.31 -5.28 1.58
CA GLU A 153 -6.23 -5.52 0.60
C GLU A 153 -6.08 -6.99 0.19
N GLU A 154 -6.14 -7.89 1.17
CA GLU A 154 -6.02 -9.34 0.92
C GLU A 154 -7.19 -9.86 0.08
N LEU A 155 -8.42 -9.48 0.43
CA LEU A 155 -9.62 -9.88 -0.30
C LEU A 155 -9.59 -9.38 -1.75
N VAL A 156 -9.17 -8.12 -1.93
CA VAL A 156 -9.03 -7.50 -3.25
C VAL A 156 -7.93 -8.20 -4.07
N ALA A 157 -6.80 -8.53 -3.46
CA ALA A 157 -5.75 -9.28 -4.14
C ALA A 157 -6.23 -10.66 -4.60
N HIS A 158 -6.95 -11.41 -3.78
CA HIS A 158 -7.51 -12.71 -4.19
C HIS A 158 -8.57 -12.58 -5.30
N LYS A 159 -9.35 -11.50 -5.33
CA LYS A 159 -10.22 -11.17 -6.47
C LYS A 159 -9.42 -10.88 -7.73
N MET A 160 -8.34 -10.09 -7.64
CA MET A 160 -7.43 -9.85 -8.77
C MET A 160 -6.83 -11.15 -9.30
N LEU A 161 -6.40 -12.06 -8.41
CA LEU A 161 -5.89 -13.37 -8.79
C LEU A 161 -6.94 -14.21 -9.52
N ARG A 162 -8.18 -14.26 -9.01
CA ARG A 162 -9.29 -14.98 -9.69
C ARG A 162 -9.60 -14.41 -11.07
N ILE A 163 -9.72 -13.08 -11.20
CA ILE A 163 -9.90 -12.40 -12.49
C ILE A 163 -8.79 -12.82 -13.46
N PHE A 164 -7.55 -12.81 -12.99
CA PHE A 164 -6.37 -13.15 -13.77
C PHE A 164 -6.34 -14.63 -14.19
N GLN A 165 -6.63 -15.54 -13.26
CA GLN A 165 -6.56 -16.98 -13.48
C GLN A 165 -7.73 -17.52 -14.31
N GLU A 166 -8.91 -16.94 -14.17
CA GLU A 166 -10.11 -17.40 -14.88
C GLU A 166 -10.34 -16.64 -16.18
N GLY A 167 -9.66 -15.51 -16.36
CA GLY A 167 -9.79 -14.62 -17.51
C GLY A 167 -11.18 -14.01 -17.67
N ARG A 168 -11.94 -13.94 -16.57
CA ARG A 168 -13.26 -13.32 -16.47
C ARG A 168 -13.13 -11.99 -15.76
N PHE A 169 -13.79 -10.98 -16.30
CA PHE A 169 -13.72 -9.62 -15.77
C PHE A 169 -15.03 -8.90 -16.04
N ASP A 170 -15.84 -8.76 -14.99
CA ASP A 170 -17.21 -8.31 -15.14
C ASP A 170 -17.33 -6.79 -15.00
N LYS A 171 -16.63 -6.22 -14.00
CA LYS A 171 -16.89 -4.86 -13.54
C LYS A 171 -15.72 -4.27 -12.75
N ILE A 172 -15.62 -2.94 -12.70
CA ILE A 172 -14.66 -2.23 -11.84
C ILE A 172 -15.42 -1.31 -10.88
N VAL A 173 -15.10 -1.41 -9.59
CA VAL A 173 -15.61 -0.49 -8.57
C VAL A 173 -14.45 0.23 -7.90
N PHE A 174 -14.61 1.53 -7.71
CA PHE A 174 -13.64 2.39 -7.07
C PHE A 174 -14.13 2.80 -5.68
N MET A 175 -13.24 2.82 -4.71
CA MET A 175 -13.55 3.18 -3.32
C MET A 175 -12.50 4.17 -2.84
N GLY A 176 -12.91 5.28 -2.24
CA GLY A 176 -11.95 6.25 -1.71
C GLY A 176 -12.59 7.29 -0.80
N ASN A 177 -11.77 7.95 0.00
CA ASN A 177 -12.24 9.06 0.84
C ASN A 177 -12.85 10.17 -0.04
N ARG A 178 -13.88 10.86 0.45
CA ARG A 178 -14.59 11.97 -0.22
C ARG A 178 -13.65 13.07 -0.73
N SER A 179 -12.53 13.26 -0.06
CA SER A 179 -11.49 14.24 -0.42
C SER A 179 -10.61 13.79 -1.60
N VAL A 180 -10.76 12.55 -2.07
CA VAL A 180 -10.04 11.97 -3.22
C VAL A 180 -10.99 11.94 -4.43
N PRO A 181 -10.70 12.70 -5.50
CA PRO A 181 -11.43 12.57 -6.75
C PRO A 181 -11.35 11.13 -7.28
N PRO A 182 -12.43 10.59 -7.90
CA PRO A 182 -12.47 9.19 -8.30
C PRO A 182 -11.34 8.80 -9.28
N GLY A 183 -10.95 9.71 -10.17
CA GLY A 183 -9.84 9.49 -11.09
C GLY A 183 -8.46 9.39 -10.41
N GLU A 184 -8.31 9.90 -9.19
CA GLU A 184 -7.08 9.84 -8.39
C GLU A 184 -7.06 8.65 -7.41
N ILE A 185 -8.14 7.88 -7.31
CA ILE A 185 -8.24 6.70 -6.43
C ILE A 185 -7.13 5.67 -6.70
N PRO A 186 -6.70 5.39 -7.95
CA PRO A 186 -5.59 4.47 -8.25
C PRO A 186 -4.20 5.00 -7.85
N ASP A 187 -4.07 5.50 -6.63
CA ASP A 187 -2.80 6.01 -6.14
C ASP A 187 -1.79 4.88 -5.91
N LEU A 188 -0.51 5.24 -6.00
CA LEU A 188 0.61 4.34 -5.73
C LEU A 188 1.31 4.65 -4.40
N GLY A 189 0.69 5.51 -3.55
CA GLY A 189 1.28 6.07 -2.33
C GLY A 189 2.58 6.86 -2.55
N ILE A 190 2.81 7.34 -3.78
CA ILE A 190 3.88 8.27 -4.16
C ILE A 190 3.23 9.38 -4.96
N ASP A 191 3.83 10.57 -4.93
CA ASP A 191 3.48 11.71 -5.78
C ASP A 191 3.63 11.32 -7.27
N ASN A 192 2.63 10.62 -7.81
CA ASN A 192 2.56 10.29 -9.22
C ASN A 192 1.20 10.73 -9.76
N ILE A 193 1.27 11.48 -10.87
CA ILE A 193 0.32 12.53 -11.27
C ILE A 193 -0.60 12.01 -12.39
N PHE A 194 -0.96 10.72 -12.39
CA PHE A 194 -1.79 10.15 -13.45
C PHE A 194 -3.16 9.80 -12.89
N SER A 195 -4.15 10.60 -13.27
CA SER A 195 -5.55 10.39 -12.93
C SER A 195 -6.31 9.89 -14.14
N LEU A 196 -7.30 9.04 -13.89
CA LEU A 196 -8.30 8.71 -14.90
C LEU A 196 -9.17 9.95 -15.17
N PRO A 197 -9.59 10.18 -16.43
CA PRO A 197 -10.62 11.17 -16.74
C PRO A 197 -11.85 10.95 -15.85
N LYS A 198 -12.48 12.04 -15.37
CA LYS A 198 -13.57 11.98 -14.38
C LYS A 198 -14.89 11.37 -14.91
N ASN A 199 -14.95 11.01 -16.19
CA ASN A 199 -16.15 10.51 -16.82
C ASN A 199 -16.39 9.03 -16.44
N GLY A 200 -17.67 8.63 -16.39
CA GLY A 200 -18.11 7.26 -16.13
C GLY A 200 -17.97 6.78 -14.67
N PHE A 201 -17.62 7.65 -13.72
CA PHE A 201 -17.69 7.32 -12.30
C PHE A 201 -19.08 7.66 -11.74
N ILE A 202 -19.89 6.63 -11.46
CA ILE A 202 -21.23 6.78 -10.87
C ILE A 202 -21.16 6.46 -9.39
N LYS A 203 -21.47 7.43 -8.52
CA LYS A 203 -21.52 7.17 -7.07
C LYS A 203 -22.69 6.23 -6.77
N ILE A 204 -22.38 5.05 -6.22
CA ILE A 204 -23.38 4.02 -5.87
C ILE A 204 -23.62 3.92 -4.36
N ARG A 205 -22.64 4.29 -3.53
CA ARG A 205 -22.77 4.23 -2.08
C ARG A 205 -21.90 5.28 -1.38
N GLU A 206 -22.34 5.70 -0.22
CA GLU A 206 -21.64 6.62 0.67
C GLU A 206 -21.70 6.07 2.10
N VAL A 207 -20.54 6.00 2.75
CA VAL A 207 -20.37 5.49 4.11
C VAL A 207 -19.48 6.45 4.87
N GLY A 208 -20.05 7.36 5.66
CA GLY A 208 -19.28 8.42 6.30
C GLY A 208 -18.54 9.24 5.23
N GLU A 209 -17.21 9.27 5.31
CA GLU A 209 -16.35 9.93 4.33
C GLU A 209 -15.84 8.98 3.23
N LEU A 210 -16.23 7.71 3.22
CA LEU A 210 -15.90 6.77 2.14
C LEU A 210 -16.97 6.81 1.05
N LEU A 211 -16.54 7.06 -0.19
CA LEU A 211 -17.38 7.04 -1.38
C LEU A 211 -17.06 5.81 -2.23
N ILE A 212 -18.10 5.14 -2.70
CA ILE A 212 -18.01 3.98 -3.59
C ILE A 212 -18.61 4.36 -4.94
N TYR A 213 -17.83 4.17 -5.98
CA TYR A 213 -18.18 4.48 -7.36
C TYR A 213 -18.19 3.22 -8.21
N ASP A 214 -19.25 3.07 -8.98
CA ASP A 214 -19.28 2.21 -10.13
C ASP A 214 -18.53 2.86 -11.30
N PHE A 215 -17.74 2.10 -12.03
CA PHE A 215 -17.14 2.52 -13.28
C PHE A 215 -18.01 2.04 -14.44
N ASP A 216 -18.88 2.92 -14.92
CA ASP A 216 -19.97 2.65 -15.87
C ASP A 216 -19.45 2.50 -17.30
N TYR A 217 -18.58 1.52 -17.49
CA TYR A 217 -18.05 1.08 -18.77
C TYR A 217 -18.29 -0.42 -18.91
N GLN A 218 -18.72 -0.83 -20.10
CA GLN A 218 -18.76 -2.25 -20.43
C GLN A 218 -17.34 -2.80 -20.58
N ILE A 219 -17.10 -4.05 -20.22
CA ILE A 219 -15.78 -4.68 -20.35
C ILE A 219 -15.87 -5.75 -21.43
N PHE A 220 -15.08 -5.58 -22.50
CA PHE A 220 -14.96 -6.57 -23.56
C PHE A 220 -13.53 -7.09 -23.63
N ARG A 221 -13.35 -8.41 -23.61
CA ARG A 221 -12.04 -9.02 -23.83
C ARG A 221 -11.67 -8.89 -25.31
N MET A 222 -10.54 -8.24 -25.60
CA MET A 222 -9.99 -8.12 -26.96
C MET A 222 -9.03 -9.26 -27.28
N TYR A 223 -8.12 -9.56 -26.37
CA TYR A 223 -7.12 -10.61 -26.58
C TYR A 223 -6.83 -11.36 -25.29
N PRO A 224 -6.66 -12.68 -25.37
CA PRO A 224 -7.14 -13.55 -26.46
C PRO A 224 -8.68 -13.55 -26.55
N ASN A 225 -9.23 -13.79 -27.75
CA ASN A 225 -10.70 -13.88 -27.97
C ASN A 225 -11.33 -15.09 -27.26
N GLU A 226 -10.55 -16.17 -27.08
CA GLU A 226 -10.92 -17.34 -26.29
C GLU A 226 -10.26 -17.26 -24.91
N ASN A 227 -10.69 -18.11 -23.96
CA ASN A 227 -10.04 -18.18 -22.65
C ASN A 227 -8.69 -18.93 -22.70
N TYR A 228 -7.80 -18.51 -23.60
CA TYR A 228 -6.47 -19.08 -23.79
C TYR A 228 -5.45 -18.34 -22.93
N LEU A 229 -5.25 -18.79 -21.70
CA LEU A 229 -4.48 -18.04 -20.71
C LEU A 229 -2.97 -17.95 -21.00
N ASP A 230 -2.45 -18.78 -21.92
CA ASP A 230 -1.03 -18.78 -22.33
C ASP A 230 -0.76 -17.87 -23.57
N PHE A 231 -1.53 -16.78 -23.73
CA PHE A 231 -1.55 -15.96 -24.95
C PHE A 231 -0.19 -15.38 -25.31
N GLU A 232 0.64 -15.05 -24.32
CA GLU A 232 2.01 -14.57 -24.50
C GLU A 232 2.87 -15.46 -25.39
N ASN A 233 2.63 -16.78 -25.37
CA ASN A 233 3.38 -17.76 -26.15
C ASN A 233 2.94 -17.80 -27.62
N LYS A 234 1.83 -17.12 -27.99
CA LYS A 234 1.35 -16.98 -29.38
C LYS A 234 1.68 -15.63 -30.01
N ILE A 235 2.22 -14.68 -29.23
CA ILE A 235 2.60 -13.37 -29.76
C ILE A 235 3.83 -13.53 -30.65
N SER A 236 3.74 -13.09 -31.91
CA SER A 236 4.89 -13.08 -32.83
C SER A 236 5.83 -11.94 -32.49
N TRP A 237 7.00 -12.29 -31.95
CA TRP A 237 8.06 -11.35 -31.62
C TRP A 237 9.17 -11.38 -32.67
N PRO A 238 9.77 -10.22 -33.01
CA PRO A 238 10.82 -10.15 -34.01
C PRO A 238 12.07 -10.90 -33.56
N LYS A 239 12.68 -11.65 -34.47
CA LYS A 239 14.00 -12.27 -34.24
C LYS A 239 15.04 -11.17 -34.06
N THR A 240 15.55 -11.04 -32.84
CA THR A 240 16.53 -10.03 -32.45
C THR A 240 17.77 -10.76 -31.91
N GLU A 241 18.93 -10.44 -32.46
CA GLU A 241 20.20 -11.04 -32.04
C GLU A 241 20.42 -10.82 -30.53
N GLY A 242 20.83 -11.88 -29.83
CA GLY A 242 21.06 -11.85 -28.38
C GLY A 242 19.81 -11.96 -27.51
N ILE A 243 18.62 -12.14 -28.12
CA ILE A 243 17.36 -12.33 -27.41
C ILE A 243 16.78 -13.70 -27.75
N SER A 244 16.45 -14.48 -26.71
CA SER A 244 15.76 -15.76 -26.85
C SER A 244 14.44 -15.76 -26.08
N PHE A 245 13.44 -16.37 -26.72
CA PHE A 245 12.12 -16.62 -26.16
C PHE A 245 12.02 -18.10 -25.83
N GLY A 246 11.50 -18.41 -24.65
CA GLY A 246 11.27 -19.77 -24.20
C GLY A 246 9.91 -19.89 -23.51
N ILE A 247 9.45 -21.12 -23.44
CA ILE A 247 8.26 -21.53 -22.68
C ILE A 247 8.78 -22.12 -21.36
N GLU A 248 8.19 -21.72 -20.24
CA GLU A 248 8.56 -22.17 -18.90
C GLU A 248 7.39 -22.88 -18.20
N ASP A 249 7.68 -24.04 -17.64
CA ASP A 249 6.67 -24.91 -17.01
C ASP A 249 6.67 -24.80 -15.48
N ASN A 250 7.81 -24.45 -14.89
CA ASN A 250 7.99 -24.48 -13.43
C ASN A 250 7.37 -23.25 -12.74
N HIS A 251 7.47 -22.09 -13.38
CA HIS A 251 6.97 -20.84 -12.84
C HIS A 251 5.76 -20.38 -13.66
N LYS A 252 4.60 -20.33 -13.02
CA LYS A 252 3.35 -19.86 -13.65
C LYS A 252 2.33 -19.45 -12.61
N LEU A 253 1.57 -18.43 -12.92
CA LEU A 253 0.49 -17.90 -12.10
C LEU A 253 -0.88 -18.23 -12.70
N THR A 254 -0.98 -18.31 -14.02
CA THR A 254 -2.18 -18.73 -14.76
C THR A 254 -1.80 -19.70 -15.89
N GLY A 255 -2.82 -20.29 -16.54
CA GLY A 255 -2.61 -21.15 -17.69
C GLY A 255 -1.74 -22.38 -17.43
N ARG A 256 -1.07 -22.88 -18.48
CA ARG A 256 -0.18 -24.05 -18.43
C ARG A 256 1.29 -23.66 -18.44
N HIS A 257 1.63 -22.53 -19.06
CA HIS A 257 3.02 -22.15 -19.31
C HIS A 257 3.20 -20.64 -19.19
N SER A 258 4.34 -20.20 -18.68
CA SER A 258 4.74 -18.79 -18.79
C SER A 258 5.75 -18.56 -19.93
N MET A 259 5.86 -17.32 -20.38
CA MET A 259 6.90 -16.90 -21.31
C MET A 259 8.14 -16.43 -20.55
N VAL A 260 9.29 -16.98 -20.89
CA VAL A 260 10.60 -16.49 -20.43
C VAL A 260 11.36 -15.84 -21.58
N VAL A 261 11.86 -14.62 -21.35
CA VAL A 261 12.66 -13.87 -22.33
C VAL A 261 14.03 -13.59 -21.74
N ARG A 262 15.06 -14.11 -22.41
CA ARG A 262 16.47 -13.95 -22.00
C ARG A 262 17.18 -13.03 -22.98
N LYS A 263 17.99 -12.12 -22.44
CA LYS A 263 18.90 -11.26 -23.20
C LYS A 263 20.33 -11.39 -22.69
N ASP A 264 21.27 -11.46 -23.63
CA ASP A 264 22.71 -11.52 -23.36
C ASP A 264 23.31 -10.15 -22.98
N ARG A 265 22.71 -9.05 -23.46
CA ARG A 265 23.16 -7.67 -23.24
C ARG A 265 22.65 -7.10 -21.93
N SER A 266 23.39 -6.15 -21.34
CA SER A 266 23.00 -5.42 -20.13
C SER A 266 22.01 -4.28 -20.39
N GLU A 267 22.04 -3.70 -21.59
CA GLU A 267 21.23 -2.56 -22.00
C GLU A 267 19.72 -2.84 -22.02
N SER A 268 18.91 -1.79 -21.88
CA SER A 268 17.45 -1.91 -21.98
C SER A 268 17.01 -1.98 -23.44
N ILE A 269 16.21 -2.98 -23.79
CA ILE A 269 15.72 -3.19 -25.16
C ILE A 269 14.21 -3.06 -25.19
N LYS A 270 13.69 -2.37 -26.20
CA LYS A 270 12.26 -2.34 -26.50
C LYS A 270 11.98 -3.24 -27.70
N LEU A 271 11.07 -4.19 -27.52
CA LEU A 271 10.58 -5.06 -28.59
C LEU A 271 9.11 -4.76 -28.83
N TYR A 272 8.71 -4.83 -30.10
CA TYR A 272 7.33 -4.66 -30.53
C TYR A 272 6.90 -5.92 -31.25
N SER A 273 5.68 -6.37 -31.02
CA SER A 273 5.14 -7.52 -31.76
C SER A 273 5.08 -7.21 -33.26
N GLU A 274 5.14 -8.27 -34.06
CA GLU A 274 4.99 -8.17 -35.52
C GLU A 274 3.54 -7.89 -35.91
N GLN A 275 2.59 -8.22 -35.03
CA GLN A 275 1.15 -8.08 -35.26
C GLN A 275 0.68 -6.65 -34.96
N ILE A 276 0.03 -6.01 -35.93
CA ILE A 276 -0.68 -4.75 -35.72
C ILE A 276 -2.13 -5.05 -35.42
N LYS A 277 -2.64 -4.46 -34.33
CA LYS A 277 -4.03 -4.56 -33.91
C LYS A 277 -4.75 -3.25 -34.15
N THR A 278 -6.03 -3.33 -34.46
CA THR A 278 -6.88 -2.16 -34.70
C THR A 278 -7.97 -2.09 -33.65
N LEU A 279 -8.19 -0.91 -33.09
CA LEU A 279 -9.27 -0.61 -32.16
C LEU A 279 -10.02 0.62 -32.64
N LYS A 280 -11.34 0.52 -32.78
CA LYS A 280 -12.21 1.65 -33.10
C LYS A 280 -13.09 1.97 -31.91
N LEU A 281 -13.00 3.21 -31.42
CA LEU A 281 -13.85 3.70 -30.33
C LEU A 281 -14.88 4.69 -30.87
N ALA A 282 -16.11 4.55 -30.39
CA ALA A 282 -17.23 5.43 -30.75
C ALA A 282 -17.21 6.72 -29.91
N LYS A 283 -18.30 7.50 -30.00
CA LYS A 283 -18.39 8.81 -29.34
C LYS A 283 -18.21 8.64 -27.83
N GLY A 284 -17.41 9.52 -27.21
CA GLY A 284 -17.06 9.43 -25.79
C GLY A 284 -15.79 8.60 -25.48
N GLY A 285 -15.19 7.95 -26.50
CA GLY A 285 -13.91 7.25 -26.34
C GLY A 285 -14.02 6.00 -25.47
N GLY A 286 -13.01 5.75 -24.65
CA GLY A 286 -12.99 4.61 -23.74
C GLY A 286 -11.60 4.35 -23.17
N TYR A 287 -11.37 3.09 -22.78
CA TYR A 287 -10.10 2.66 -22.23
C TYR A 287 -9.66 1.33 -22.81
N THR A 288 -8.34 1.13 -22.91
CA THR A 288 -7.78 -0.22 -23.00
C THR A 288 -7.18 -0.62 -21.68
N LEU A 289 -7.38 -1.86 -21.26
CA LEU A 289 -6.87 -2.41 -20.01
C LEU A 289 -6.00 -3.62 -20.33
N LEU A 290 -4.71 -3.53 -19.98
CA LEU A 290 -3.78 -4.64 -20.08
C LEU A 290 -3.60 -5.25 -18.69
N ILE A 291 -3.76 -6.56 -18.61
CA ILE A 291 -3.46 -7.38 -17.44
C ILE A 291 -2.38 -8.39 -17.84
N TYR A 292 -1.36 -8.53 -17.01
CA TYR A 292 -0.34 -9.56 -17.13
C TYR A 292 0.33 -9.75 -15.77
N SER A 293 1.07 -10.83 -15.58
CA SER A 293 1.95 -10.98 -14.43
C SER A 293 3.42 -10.97 -14.86
N ARG A 294 4.28 -10.53 -13.95
CA ARG A 294 5.74 -10.56 -14.13
C ARG A 294 6.43 -11.01 -12.85
N ARG A 295 7.68 -11.44 -12.94
CA ARG A 295 8.49 -11.72 -11.74
C ARG A 295 8.59 -10.48 -10.83
N GLU A 296 8.36 -10.68 -9.53
CA GLU A 296 8.55 -9.65 -8.51
C GLU A 296 9.97 -9.07 -8.57
N GLY A 297 10.09 -7.75 -8.44
CA GLY A 297 11.38 -7.04 -8.52
C GLY A 297 11.92 -6.85 -9.94
N SER A 298 11.30 -7.46 -10.96
CA SER A 298 11.63 -7.18 -12.36
C SER A 298 11.33 -5.73 -12.73
N LYS A 299 12.31 -5.06 -13.35
CA LYS A 299 12.16 -3.71 -13.90
C LYS A 299 11.58 -3.74 -15.31
N SER A 300 11.50 -4.92 -15.93
CA SER A 300 10.91 -5.12 -17.24
C SER A 300 9.39 -5.09 -17.16
N TYR A 301 8.74 -4.64 -18.24
CA TYR A 301 7.29 -4.49 -18.29
C TYR A 301 6.74 -4.70 -19.69
N LEU A 302 5.44 -5.02 -19.75
CA LEU A 302 4.65 -5.06 -20.96
C LEU A 302 3.86 -3.76 -21.12
N GLY A 303 3.61 -3.39 -22.37
CA GLY A 303 2.94 -2.16 -22.75
C GLY A 303 2.15 -2.33 -24.04
N LEU A 304 1.37 -1.30 -24.36
CA LEU A 304 0.74 -1.13 -25.66
C LEU A 304 1.41 0.05 -26.36
N ALA A 305 1.94 -0.17 -27.55
CA ALA A 305 2.55 0.86 -28.39
C ALA A 305 1.55 1.31 -29.45
N PHE A 306 0.96 2.48 -29.25
CA PHE A 306 0.02 3.09 -30.18
C PHE A 306 0.75 3.84 -31.30
N ASP A 307 0.11 3.91 -32.47
CA ASP A 307 0.56 4.66 -33.65
C ASP A 307 0.62 6.18 -33.43
N ARG A 308 -0.06 6.66 -32.39
CA ARG A 308 -0.13 8.07 -32.00
C ARG A 308 0.05 8.26 -30.50
N LYS A 309 0.24 9.52 -30.09
CA LYS A 309 0.35 9.88 -28.68
C LYS A 309 -0.99 9.67 -27.98
N VAL A 310 -0.97 8.88 -26.91
CA VAL A 310 -2.12 8.61 -26.03
C VAL A 310 -1.89 9.20 -24.65
N LEU A 311 -2.96 9.28 -23.85
CA LEU A 311 -2.85 9.63 -22.44
C LEU A 311 -2.00 8.61 -21.68
N LYS A 312 -1.39 9.06 -20.59
CA LYS A 312 -0.49 8.20 -19.82
C LYS A 312 -1.27 7.06 -19.17
N PRO A 313 -0.70 5.84 -19.13
CA PRO A 313 -1.35 4.70 -18.49
C PRO A 313 -1.50 4.94 -16.97
N VAL A 314 -2.66 4.57 -16.44
CA VAL A 314 -2.95 4.57 -15.01
C VAL A 314 -2.89 3.12 -14.51
N MET A 315 -2.07 2.89 -13.50
CA MET A 315 -1.90 1.56 -12.91
C MET A 315 -3.01 1.32 -11.87
N LEU A 316 -3.71 0.20 -11.98
CA LEU A 316 -4.75 -0.18 -11.01
C LEU A 316 -4.16 -1.21 -10.04
N ASN A 317 -4.26 -0.95 -8.74
CA ASN A 317 -3.87 -1.90 -7.69
C ASN A 317 -2.45 -2.49 -7.83
N LEU A 318 -1.51 -1.74 -8.44
CA LEU A 318 -0.14 -2.23 -8.73
C LEU A 318 0.57 -2.81 -7.51
N MET A 319 0.23 -2.27 -6.34
CA MET A 319 0.88 -2.63 -5.08
C MET A 319 0.19 -3.80 -4.34
N PHE A 320 -0.91 -4.36 -4.86
CA PHE A 320 -1.70 -5.40 -4.19
C PHE A 320 -1.45 -6.80 -4.75
N GLY A 321 -1.10 -6.90 -6.04
CA GLY A 321 -1.01 -8.17 -6.77
C GLY A 321 0.27 -8.98 -6.56
N PHE A 322 0.82 -9.07 -5.35
CA PHE A 322 2.04 -9.83 -5.07
C PHE A 322 1.75 -11.21 -4.51
N PHE A 323 2.28 -12.23 -5.18
CA PHE A 323 1.98 -13.63 -4.92
C PHE A 323 3.25 -14.46 -4.96
N ARG A 324 3.50 -15.23 -3.91
CA ARG A 324 4.65 -16.13 -3.80
C ARG A 324 4.26 -17.53 -4.23
N GLU A 325 5.10 -18.17 -5.04
CA GLU A 325 5.01 -19.60 -5.31
C GLU A 325 5.57 -20.39 -4.13
N MET A 326 4.70 -21.17 -3.49
CA MET A 326 5.05 -22.15 -2.47
C MET A 326 4.84 -23.56 -3.03
N LYS A 327 5.45 -24.57 -2.41
CA LYS A 327 5.23 -25.99 -2.78
C LYS A 327 3.75 -26.40 -2.79
N THR A 328 2.95 -25.78 -1.93
CA THR A 328 1.53 -26.09 -1.73
C THR A 328 0.60 -25.22 -2.58
N GLY A 329 1.13 -24.28 -3.37
CA GLY A 329 0.34 -23.36 -4.19
C GLY A 329 0.82 -21.91 -4.09
N ILE A 330 -0.04 -20.99 -4.50
CA ILE A 330 0.27 -19.57 -4.57
C ILE A 330 -0.24 -18.86 -3.31
N VAL A 331 0.62 -18.08 -2.65
CA VAL A 331 0.30 -17.38 -1.40
C VAL A 331 0.46 -15.88 -1.58
N TRP A 332 -0.60 -15.12 -1.29
CA TRP A 332 -0.55 -13.66 -1.29
C TRP A 332 0.34 -13.12 -0.16
N HIS A 333 1.07 -12.03 -0.42
CA HIS A 333 1.75 -11.29 0.64
C HIS A 333 1.65 -9.78 0.46
N ARG A 334 1.53 -9.07 1.59
CA ARG A 334 1.42 -7.61 1.62
C ARG A 334 2.78 -6.94 1.42
N ILE A 335 2.83 -5.92 0.56
CA ILE A 335 3.98 -5.02 0.47
C ILE A 335 3.82 -3.85 1.42
N SER A 336 4.79 -3.62 2.31
CA SER A 336 4.72 -2.50 3.25
C SER A 336 4.98 -1.16 2.53
N PRO A 337 4.21 -0.09 2.82
CA PRO A 337 4.43 1.23 2.24
C PRO A 337 5.75 1.89 2.66
N HIS A 338 6.49 1.29 3.60
CA HIS A 338 7.77 1.83 4.10
C HIS A 338 8.99 0.99 3.68
N TYR A 339 8.78 -0.11 2.94
CA TYR A 339 9.82 -1.10 2.63
C TYR A 339 10.42 -0.99 1.20
N ARG A 340 10.39 0.19 0.57
CA ARG A 340 11.11 0.38 -0.70
C ARG A 340 12.66 0.36 -0.58
N PHE A 341 13.23 0.13 0.61
CA PHE A 341 14.67 0.26 0.85
C PHE A 341 15.36 -0.92 1.54
N LEU A 342 14.64 -2.01 1.82
CA LEU A 342 15.26 -3.25 2.28
C LEU A 342 14.87 -4.32 1.29
N ALA A 343 15.89 -4.89 0.62
CA ALA A 343 15.71 -6.12 -0.13
C ALA A 343 14.95 -7.12 0.75
N PRO A 344 14.07 -7.96 0.17
CA PRO A 344 13.52 -9.08 0.92
C PRO A 344 14.67 -9.78 1.66
N PRO A 345 14.51 -10.15 2.94
CA PRO A 345 15.54 -10.93 3.62
C PRO A 345 15.91 -12.14 2.77
N ASP A 346 17.18 -12.56 2.81
CA ASP A 346 17.84 -13.64 2.02
C ASP A 346 17.12 -15.02 1.97
N SER A 347 15.91 -15.12 2.50
CA SER A 347 14.86 -16.08 2.12
C SER A 347 14.45 -16.05 0.63
N ALA A 348 15.15 -15.31 -0.23
CA ALA A 348 14.97 -15.19 -1.68
C ALA A 348 15.32 -16.47 -2.47
N LYS A 349 14.77 -17.62 -2.07
CA LYS A 349 14.78 -18.85 -2.88
C LYS A 349 13.46 -19.10 -3.61
N GLU A 350 12.38 -18.44 -3.20
CA GLU A 350 11.03 -18.70 -3.73
C GLU A 350 10.67 -17.69 -4.82
N PHE A 351 10.18 -18.18 -5.95
CA PHE A 351 9.74 -17.35 -7.07
C PHE A 351 8.46 -16.60 -6.67
N SER A 352 8.36 -15.32 -7.02
CA SER A 352 7.18 -14.50 -6.71
C SER A 352 6.76 -13.71 -7.93
N TRP A 353 5.44 -13.57 -8.10
CA TRP A 353 4.77 -12.87 -9.18
C TRP A 353 4.19 -11.55 -8.70
N GLN A 354 4.15 -10.59 -9.62
CA GLN A 354 3.41 -9.35 -9.50
C GLN A 354 2.40 -9.29 -10.65
N ILE A 355 1.10 -9.30 -10.35
CA ILE A 355 0.03 -8.98 -11.30
C ILE A 355 0.05 -7.47 -11.53
N VAL A 356 0.08 -7.07 -12.80
CA VAL A 356 0.08 -5.69 -13.26
C VAL A 356 -1.20 -5.46 -14.05
N LEU A 357 -1.97 -4.46 -13.64
CA LEU A 357 -3.12 -3.95 -14.38
C LEU A 357 -2.86 -2.50 -14.70
N PHE A 358 -2.92 -2.11 -15.97
CA PHE A 358 -2.94 -0.70 -16.30
C PHE A 358 -3.96 -0.39 -17.39
N MET A 359 -4.53 0.79 -17.25
CA MET A 359 -5.58 1.32 -18.08
C MET A 359 -5.04 2.52 -18.86
N VAL A 360 -5.27 2.54 -20.17
CA VAL A 360 -4.91 3.66 -21.06
C VAL A 360 -6.20 4.34 -21.49
N PRO A 361 -6.43 5.61 -21.13
CA PRO A 361 -7.56 6.37 -21.64
C PRO A 361 -7.36 6.73 -23.11
N LEU A 362 -8.40 6.56 -23.92
CA LEU A 362 -8.41 6.80 -25.35
C LEU A 362 -9.63 7.64 -25.74
N ASP A 363 -9.43 8.55 -26.70
CA ASP A 363 -10.49 9.38 -27.26
C ASP A 363 -11.29 8.61 -28.33
N ALA A 364 -12.32 9.24 -28.87
CA ALA A 364 -13.13 8.66 -29.95
C ALA A 364 -12.37 8.70 -31.28
N ASP A 365 -11.72 7.58 -31.65
CA ASP A 365 -10.92 7.47 -32.87
C ASP A 365 -10.66 6.00 -33.27
N VAL A 366 -9.97 5.81 -34.38
CA VAL A 366 -9.35 4.55 -34.79
C VAL A 366 -7.88 4.55 -34.39
N TYR A 367 -7.50 3.56 -33.58
CA TYR A 367 -6.16 3.34 -33.09
C TYR A 367 -5.55 2.09 -33.70
N PHE A 368 -4.28 2.19 -34.08
CA PHE A 368 -3.44 1.03 -34.38
C PHE A 368 -2.43 0.85 -33.27
N PHE A 369 -2.27 -0.37 -32.78
CA PHE A 369 -1.33 -0.64 -31.71
C PHE A 369 -0.65 -2.01 -31.84
N LYS A 370 0.48 -2.12 -31.15
CA LYS A 370 1.26 -3.35 -31.01
C LYS A 370 1.50 -3.63 -29.54
N GLU A 371 1.64 -4.90 -29.17
CA GLU A 371 2.26 -5.25 -27.90
C GLU A 371 3.71 -4.78 -27.87
N MET A 372 4.12 -4.26 -26.74
CA MET A 372 5.49 -3.82 -26.51
C MET A 372 6.04 -4.46 -25.24
N MET A 373 7.27 -4.95 -25.30
CA MET A 373 8.05 -5.33 -24.13
C MET A 373 9.19 -4.35 -23.95
N HIS A 374 9.40 -3.88 -22.73
CA HIS A 374 10.62 -3.18 -22.36
C HIS A 374 11.44 -4.09 -21.44
N LEU A 375 12.47 -4.71 -21.99
CA LEU A 375 13.36 -5.65 -21.32
C LEU A 375 14.53 -4.90 -20.67
N LYS A 376 14.56 -4.87 -19.34
CA LYS A 376 15.65 -4.28 -18.55
C LYS A 376 16.50 -5.34 -17.85
N ASN A 377 15.88 -6.40 -17.34
CA ASN A 377 16.58 -7.53 -16.71
C ASN A 377 17.07 -8.54 -17.76
N GLN A 378 18.14 -9.27 -17.46
CA GLN A 378 18.68 -10.32 -18.36
C GLN A 378 17.71 -11.50 -18.54
N GLU A 379 16.99 -11.87 -17.49
CA GLU A 379 15.95 -12.90 -17.53
C GLU A 379 14.62 -12.29 -17.08
N ASN A 380 13.57 -12.53 -17.87
CA ASN A 380 12.27 -11.89 -17.71
C ASN A 380 11.17 -12.93 -17.84
N TYR A 381 10.26 -12.96 -16.88
CA TYR A 381 9.10 -13.84 -16.90
C TYR A 381 7.84 -13.00 -17.08
N PHE A 382 6.98 -13.44 -17.99
CA PHE A 382 5.68 -12.86 -18.26
C PHE A 382 4.66 -13.98 -18.39
N ASP A 383 3.48 -13.78 -17.85
CA ASP A 383 2.44 -14.79 -17.85
C ASP A 383 1.06 -14.13 -17.92
N GLY A 384 0.08 -14.85 -18.49
CA GLY A 384 -1.32 -14.48 -18.50
C GLY A 384 -1.67 -13.18 -19.19
N ILE A 385 -1.07 -12.87 -20.35
CA ILE A 385 -1.33 -11.60 -21.04
C ILE A 385 -2.80 -11.55 -21.51
N GLN A 386 -3.53 -10.55 -21.02
CA GLN A 386 -4.94 -10.33 -21.32
C GLN A 386 -5.21 -8.84 -21.59
N MET A 387 -5.96 -8.56 -22.64
CA MET A 387 -6.31 -7.21 -23.09
C MET A 387 -7.82 -7.06 -23.14
N TYR A 388 -8.31 -5.98 -22.56
CA TYR A 388 -9.72 -5.61 -22.54
C TYR A 388 -9.92 -4.20 -23.11
N VAL A 389 -11.08 -3.96 -23.69
CA VAL A 389 -11.55 -2.62 -24.08
C VAL A 389 -12.79 -2.27 -23.26
N LEU A 390 -12.83 -1.01 -22.83
CA LEU A 390 -13.88 -0.43 -22.04
C LEU A 390 -14.45 0.80 -22.78
N PRO A 391 -15.40 0.60 -23.71
CA PRO A 391 -15.95 1.70 -24.53
C PRO A 391 -17.03 2.48 -23.78
N ALA A 392 -17.08 3.81 -24.02
CA ALA A 392 -18.08 4.70 -23.41
C ALA A 392 -19.51 4.44 -23.90
N GLU A 393 -19.66 4.03 -25.17
CA GLU A 393 -20.93 3.58 -25.75
C GLU A 393 -20.89 2.05 -25.93
N LYS A 394 -22.05 1.40 -25.78
CA LYS A 394 -22.16 -0.06 -25.99
C LYS A 394 -21.71 -0.40 -27.42
N VAL A 395 -20.59 -1.11 -27.55
CA VAL A 395 -20.12 -1.56 -28.87
C VAL A 395 -20.94 -2.79 -29.28
N VAL A 396 -21.71 -2.65 -30.35
CA VAL A 396 -22.18 -3.80 -31.13
C VAL A 396 -20.96 -4.35 -31.86
N VAL A 397 -20.37 -5.42 -31.36
CA VAL A 397 -19.27 -6.12 -32.04
C VAL A 397 -19.84 -6.72 -33.33
N MET A 398 -19.51 -6.14 -34.48
CA MET A 398 -19.75 -6.81 -35.76
C MET A 398 -18.69 -7.90 -35.94
N PRO A 399 -19.09 -9.15 -36.20
CA PRO A 399 -18.14 -10.22 -36.54
C PRO A 399 -17.44 -9.90 -37.88
N PRO A 400 -16.30 -10.56 -38.16
CA PRO A 400 -15.49 -10.34 -39.36
C PRO A 400 -16.25 -10.49 -40.68
#